data_AF-A0A6H9HNG9-F1
#
_entry.id   AF-A0A6H9HNG9-F1
#
_cell.length_a   1.000
_cell.length_b   1.000
_cell.length_c   1.000
_cell.angle_alpha   90.00
_cell.angle_beta   90.00
_cell.angle_gamma   90.00
#
_symmetry.space_group_name_H-M   'P 1'
#
loop_
_entity.id
_entity.type
_entity.pdbx_description
1 polymer ?
#
loop_
_entity_poly.entity_id
_entity_poly.type
_entity_poly.pdbx_seq_one_letter_code
_entity_poly.pdbx_strand_id
1 'polypeptide(L)' 'MLHIPSSQFRTVAPARPAATASKPSTFAAWRNLWRSAPREVRNDVLALAAAAPVLLTAFAVLWTMVPA' A
#
# COMPACT_ATOMS: atom_id res chain seq x y z
N MET A 1 -27.69 -60.56 1.85
CA MET A 1 -27.83 -59.10 1.69
C MET A 1 -26.82 -58.42 2.60
N LEU A 2 -25.70 -57.95 2.04
CA LEU A 2 -24.64 -57.26 2.78
C LEU A 2 -25.04 -55.80 3.00
N HIS A 3 -25.39 -55.46 4.24
CA HIS A 3 -25.74 -54.10 4.65
C HIS A 3 -24.44 -53.29 4.84
N ILE A 4 -24.00 -52.59 3.79
CA ILE A 4 -22.86 -51.67 3.85
C ILE A 4 -23.35 -50.40 4.56
N PRO A 5 -22.82 -50.04 5.75
CA PRO A 5 -23.23 -48.82 6.44
C PRO A 5 -22.72 -47.59 5.67
N SER A 6 -23.66 -46.80 5.16
CA SER A 6 -23.48 -45.55 4.42
C SER A 6 -22.90 -44.39 5.24
N SER A 7 -22.48 -44.63 6.49
CA SER A 7 -21.95 -43.63 7.41
C SER A 7 -20.47 -43.29 7.19
N GLN A 8 -19.81 -43.87 6.19
CA GLN A 8 -18.39 -43.62 5.91
C GLN A 8 -18.11 -42.54 4.86
N PHE A 9 -19.14 -41.84 4.36
CA PHE A 9 -18.93 -40.62 3.59
C PHE A 9 -18.55 -39.48 4.54
N ARG A 10 -17.35 -39.56 5.14
CA ARG A 10 -16.65 -38.40 5.67
C ARG A 10 -16.37 -37.51 4.47
N THR A 11 -17.26 -36.56 4.22
CA THR A 11 -17.01 -35.46 3.31
C THR A 11 -15.74 -34.77 3.80
N VAL A 12 -14.61 -35.05 3.15
CA VAL A 12 -13.42 -34.22 3.30
C VAL A 12 -13.84 -32.89 2.69
N ALA A 13 -14.29 -31.97 3.54
CA ALA A 13 -14.48 -30.60 3.13
C ALA A 13 -13.17 -30.19 2.45
N PRO A 14 -13.20 -29.71 1.18
CA PRO A 14 -11.97 -29.29 0.53
C PRO A 14 -11.34 -28.26 1.45
N ALA A 15 -10.11 -28.54 1.87
CA ALA A 15 -9.34 -27.62 2.69
C ALA A 15 -9.41 -26.27 1.98
N ARG A 16 -10.11 -25.31 2.59
CA ARG A 16 -10.22 -23.95 2.07
C ARG A 16 -8.79 -23.53 1.77
N PRO A 17 -8.42 -23.23 0.51
CA PRO A 17 -7.04 -22.88 0.21
C PRO A 17 -6.67 -21.76 1.16
N ALA A 18 -5.67 -22.01 2.00
CA ALA A 18 -5.12 -21.00 2.88
C ALA A 18 -4.84 -19.81 1.99
N ALA A 19 -5.55 -18.70 2.22
CA ALA A 19 -5.38 -17.50 1.43
C ALA A 19 -3.88 -17.20 1.48
N THR A 20 -3.21 -17.40 0.35
CA THR A 20 -1.80 -17.12 0.21
C THR A 20 -1.63 -15.68 0.66
N ALA A 21 -0.96 -15.49 1.80
CA ALA A 21 -0.73 -14.18 2.39
C ALA A 21 0.00 -13.36 1.33
N SER A 22 -0.78 -12.62 0.56
CA SER A 22 -0.29 -11.90 -0.60
C SER A 22 0.64 -10.85 -0.04
N LYS A 23 1.92 -10.88 -0.45
CA LYS A 23 2.91 -9.88 -0.02
C LYS A 23 2.24 -8.51 -0.10
N PRO A 24 2.21 -7.73 0.99
CA PRO A 24 1.58 -6.41 0.95
C PRO A 24 2.27 -5.63 -0.18
N SER A 25 1.46 -5.09 -1.09
CA SER A 25 2.01 -4.29 -2.18
C SER A 25 2.83 -3.14 -1.59
N THR A 26 3.87 -2.70 -2.29
CA THR A 26 4.72 -1.57 -1.85
C THR A 26 3.88 -0.35 -1.50
N PHE A 27 2.79 -0.12 -2.26
CA PHE A 27 1.80 0.91 -1.96
C PHE A 27 1.06 0.69 -0.64
N ALA A 28 0.65 -0.55 -0.34
CA ALA A 28 0.01 -0.88 0.93
C ALA A 28 0.96 -0.67 2.13
N ALA A 29 2.23 -1.04 1.98
CA ALA A 29 3.25 -0.79 2.99
C ALA A 29 3.48 0.72 3.21
N TRP A 30 3.62 1.49 2.12
CA TRP A 30 3.76 2.95 2.19
C TRP A 30 2.56 3.63 2.83
N ARG A 31 1.34 3.23 2.44
CA ARG A 31 0.10 3.78 3.02
C ARG A 31 -0.01 3.47 4.52
N ASN A 32 0.40 2.28 4.94
CA ASN A 32 0.44 1.93 6.35
C ASN A 32 1.45 2.78 7.11
N LEU A 33 2.66 2.97 6.54
CA LEU A 33 3.68 3.85 7.10
C LEU A 33 3.19 5.30 7.25
N TRP A 34 2.52 5.82 6.21
CA TRP A 34 1.93 7.15 6.23
C TRP A 34 0.85 7.30 7.31
N ARG A 35 0.03 6.26 7.53
CA ARG A 35 -0.99 6.26 8.58
C ARG A 35 -0.39 6.21 9.98
N SER A 36 0.72 5.49 10.16
CA SER A 36 1.43 5.42 11.44
C SER A 36 2.25 6.66 11.76
N ALA A 37 2.53 7.53 10.78
CA ALA A 37 3.31 8.73 10.99
C ALA A 37 2.58 9.77 11.87
N PRO A 38 3.30 10.50 12.75
CA PRO A 38 2.74 11.61 13.53
C PRO A 38 2.09 12.68 12.65
N ARG A 39 1.11 13.40 13.20
CA ARG A 39 0.33 14.38 12.43
C ARG A 39 1.21 15.51 11.91
N GLU A 40 2.18 15.90 12.71
CA GLU A 40 3.16 16.96 12.47
C GLU A 40 3.98 16.63 11.22
N VAL A 41 4.56 15.42 11.16
CA VAL A 41 5.35 14.94 10.01
C VAL A 41 4.51 14.93 8.73
N ARG A 42 3.25 14.49 8.81
CA ARG A 42 2.37 14.47 7.63
C ARG A 42 2.03 15.87 7.15
N ASN A 43 1.78 16.80 8.07
CA ASN A 43 1.50 18.20 7.75
C ASN A 43 2.72 18.88 7.13
N ASP A 44 3.91 18.64 7.66
CA ASP A 44 5.15 19.19 7.11
C ASP A 44 5.42 18.66 5.70
N VAL A 45 5.21 17.35 5.48
CA VAL A 45 5.35 16.75 4.14
C VAL A 45 4.30 17.31 3.17
N LEU A 46 3.06 17.54 3.61
CA LEU A 46 2.03 18.20 2.79
C LEU A 46 2.39 19.65 2.48
N ALA A 47 2.90 20.40 3.46
CA ALA A 47 3.35 21.77 3.28
C ALA A 47 4.54 21.84 2.30
N LEU A 48 5.50 20.91 2.43
CA LEU A 48 6.63 20.81 1.52
C LEU A 48 6.18 20.42 0.11
N ALA A 49 5.23 19.49 -0.03
CA ALA A 49 4.66 19.11 -1.32
C ALA A 49 3.93 20.27 -2.01
N ALA A 50 3.30 21.16 -1.23
CA ALA A 50 2.67 22.38 -1.74
C ALA A 50 3.68 23.48 -2.09
N ALA A 51 4.76 23.63 -1.31
CA ALA A 51 5.79 24.65 -1.53
C ALA A 51 6.80 24.28 -2.62
N ALA A 52 7.12 22.99 -2.77
CA ALA A 52 8.06 22.47 -3.75
C ALA A 52 7.79 22.93 -5.19
N PRO A 53 6.56 22.87 -5.74
CA PRO A 53 6.31 23.34 -7.10
C PRO A 53 6.57 24.85 -7.23
N VAL A 54 6.21 25.65 -6.23
CA VAL A 54 6.46 27.10 -6.24
C VAL A 54 7.96 27.39 -6.25
N LEU A 55 8.73 26.70 -5.39
CA LEU A 55 10.18 26.83 -5.33
C LEU A 55 10.83 26.38 -6.65
N LEU A 56 10.36 25.29 -7.24
CA LEU A 56 10.88 24.77 -8.50
C LEU A 56 10.57 25.71 -9.68
N THR A 57 9.38 26.31 -9.71
CA THR A 57 9.04 27.35 -10.69
C THR A 57 9.90 28.60 -10.50
N ALA A 58 10.06 29.09 -9.27
CA ALA A 58 10.91 30.24 -8.98
C ALA A 58 12.36 29.99 -9.40
N PHE A 59 12.89 28.79 -9.09
CA PHE A 59 14.21 28.37 -9.52
C PHE A 59 14.32 28.32 -11.05
N ALA A 60 13.36 27.71 -11.75
CA ALA A 60 13.36 27.65 -13.21
C ALA A 60 13.35 29.05 -13.85
N VAL A 61 12.56 29.98 -13.31
CA VAL A 61 12.53 31.38 -13.77
C VAL A 61 13.84 32.09 -13.49
N LEU A 62 14.44 31.88 -12.32
CA LEU A 62 15.74 32.45 -12.02
C LEU A 62 16.82 31.89 -12.94
N TRP A 63 16.77 30.59 -13.22
CA TRP A 63 17.71 29.89 -14.09
C TRP A 63 17.69 30.43 -15.53
N THR A 64 16.53 30.80 -16.06
CA THR A 64 16.44 31.41 -17.40
C THR A 64 16.97 32.85 -17.45
N MET A 65 17.12 33.51 -16.29
CA MET A 65 17.63 34.89 -16.18
C MET A 65 19.14 34.96 -15.93
N VAL A 66 19.80 33.83 -15.68
CA VAL A 66 21.27 33.78 -15.58
C VAL A 66 21.84 33.64 -16.99
N PRO A 67 22.52 34.66 -17.55
CA PRO A 67 23.23 34.51 -18.82
C PRO A 67 24.38 33.51 -18.63
N ALA A 68 24.50 32.59 -19.59
CA ALA A 68 25.48 31.51 -19.62
C ALA A 68 26.94 32.00 -19.68
#